data_AF-A0A022PLR4-F1
#
_entry.id   AF-A0A022PLR4-F1
#
_cell.length_a   1.000
_cell.length_b   1.000
_cell.length_c   1.000
_cell.angle_alpha   90.00
_cell.angle_beta   90.00
_cell.angle_gamma   90.00
#
_symmetry.space_group_name_H-M   'P 1'
#
loop_
_entity.id
_entity.type
_entity.pdbx_description
1 polymer ?
#
loop_
_entity_poly.entity_id
_entity_poly.type
_entity_poly.pdbx_seq_one_letter_code
_entity_poly.pdbx_strand_id
1 'polypeptide(L)'
;MSENSMQSFVTVMLDGCRHGRDYNSDRQEFSEPDKGLDALEKYKVVTFSGYEGVVTAWIDDSNMYHAEFTRYQCEISRISNVDKTELETWLKRWLPKIHEFN
;
A
#
# COMPACT_ATOMS: atom_id res chain seq x y z
N MET A 1 -25.26 15.66 16.07
CA MET A 1 -24.39 16.43 15.16
C MET A 1 -23.48 15.42 14.50
N SER A 2 -23.70 15.12 13.22
CA SER A 2 -22.83 14.22 12.46
C SER A 2 -21.62 15.03 12.02
N GLU A 3 -20.45 14.77 12.59
CA GLU A 3 -19.18 15.27 12.08
C GLU A 3 -18.99 14.70 10.67
N ASN A 4 -19.30 15.51 9.65
CA ASN A 4 -18.76 15.28 8.31
C ASN A 4 -17.28 15.60 8.38
N SER A 5 -16.46 14.66 8.87
CA SER A 5 -15.02 14.74 8.66
C SER A 5 -14.78 14.71 7.15
N MET A 6 -14.26 15.80 6.58
CA MET A 6 -13.82 15.81 5.19
C MET A 6 -12.81 14.69 5.02
N GLN A 7 -13.21 13.61 4.35
CA GLN A 7 -12.31 12.50 4.06
C GLN A 7 -11.28 12.97 3.03
N SER A 8 -10.01 12.73 3.32
CA SER A 8 -8.88 13.18 2.52
C SER A 8 -8.60 12.18 1.40
N PHE A 9 -9.35 12.31 0.31
CA PHE A 9 -9.16 11.53 -0.91
C PHE A 9 -8.17 12.21 -1.86
N VAL A 10 -7.25 11.41 -2.40
CA VAL A 10 -6.39 11.79 -3.52
C VAL A 10 -6.42 10.69 -4.57
N THR A 11 -6.39 11.04 -5.84
CA THR A 11 -6.28 10.05 -6.92
C THR A 11 -4.81 9.80 -7.21
N VAL A 12 -4.36 8.56 -7.03
CA VAL A 12 -2.96 8.14 -7.27
C VAL A 12 -2.85 7.37 -8.58
N MET A 13 -1.85 7.73 -9.40
CA MET A 13 -1.51 6.98 -10.61
C MET A 13 -0.53 5.88 -10.25
N LEU A 14 -0.88 4.64 -10.58
CA LEU A 14 -0.12 3.45 -10.21
C LEU A 14 0.17 2.61 -11.44
N ASP A 15 1.33 1.94 -11.46
CA ASP A 15 1.73 1.10 -12.58
C ASP A 15 0.70 -0.02 -12.81
N GLY A 16 0.44 -0.34 -14.07
CA GLY A 16 -0.57 -1.32 -14.49
C GLY A 16 -2.02 -0.81 -14.42
N CYS A 17 -2.29 0.38 -13.88
CA CYS A 17 -3.63 0.95 -13.83
C CYS A 17 -3.86 1.95 -14.99
N ARG A 18 -4.96 1.77 -15.72
CA ARG A 18 -5.39 2.68 -16.80
C ARG A 18 -5.91 4.01 -16.24
N HIS A 19 -6.54 3.95 -15.07
CA HIS A 19 -7.05 5.12 -14.35
C HIS A 19 -6.44 5.15 -12.96
N GLY A 20 -6.32 6.34 -12.38
CA GLY A 20 -5.86 6.46 -10.99
C GLY A 20 -6.80 5.78 -10.00
N ARG A 21 -6.26 5.36 -8.86
CA ARG A 21 -7.03 4.80 -7.73
C ARG A 21 -7.33 5.91 -6.73
N ASP A 22 -8.54 5.93 -6.21
CA ASP A 22 -8.89 6.82 -5.11
C ASP A 22 -8.28 6.29 -3.81
N TYR A 23 -7.33 7.05 -3.29
CA TYR A 23 -6.60 6.77 -2.07
C TYR A 23 -7.17 7.61 -0.94
N ASN A 24 -7.67 6.96 0.10
CA ASN A 24 -8.15 7.64 1.30
C ASN A 24 -7.08 7.57 2.38
N SER A 25 -6.34 8.67 2.56
CA SER A 25 -5.24 8.74 3.53
C SER A 25 -5.69 8.50 4.98
N ASP A 26 -6.95 8.80 5.32
CA ASP A 26 -7.48 8.59 6.68
C ASP A 26 -7.78 7.11 6.98
N ARG A 27 -7.86 6.26 5.95
CA ARG A 27 -8.36 4.88 6.05
C ARG A 27 -7.40 3.81 5.56
N GLN A 28 -6.25 4.22 5.04
CA GLN A 28 -5.31 3.31 4.38
C GLN A 28 -4.00 3.09 5.13
N GLU A 29 -3.86 3.62 6.35
CA GLU A 29 -2.74 3.31 7.25
C GLU A 29 -3.11 2.18 8.22
N PHE A 30 -2.33 1.10 8.21
CA PHE A 30 -2.57 -0.08 9.05
C PHE A 30 -1.32 -0.48 9.83
N SER A 31 -1.47 -0.66 11.14
CA SER A 31 -0.42 -1.23 12.01
C SER A 31 -0.37 -2.76 11.96
N GLU A 32 -1.43 -3.41 11.49
CA GLU A 32 -1.56 -4.87 11.42
C GLU A 32 -1.59 -5.31 9.93
N PRO A 33 -0.65 -6.17 9.49
CA PRO A 33 -0.55 -6.61 8.09
C PRO A 33 -1.83 -7.19 7.51
N ASP A 34 -2.52 -8.06 8.27
CA ASP A 34 -3.71 -8.77 7.82
C ASP A 34 -4.87 -7.81 7.50
N LYS A 35 -5.07 -6.77 8.34
CA LYS A 35 -6.08 -5.73 8.10
C LYS A 35 -5.77 -4.92 6.84
N GLY A 36 -4.49 -4.66 6.58
CA GLY A 36 -4.05 -3.97 5.38
C GLY A 36 -4.26 -4.81 4.12
N LEU A 37 -4.08 -6.14 4.19
CA LEU A 37 -4.40 -7.04 3.08
C LEU A 37 -5.90 -7.09 2.78
N ASP A 38 -6.75 -7.17 3.81
CA ASP A 38 -8.21 -7.09 3.62
C ASP A 38 -8.63 -5.74 3.00
N ALA A 39 -7.98 -4.66 3.41
CA ALA A 39 -8.20 -3.33 2.84
C ALA A 39 -7.72 -3.23 1.39
N LEU A 40 -6.59 -3.85 1.06
CA LEU A 40 -6.08 -3.93 -0.32
C LEU A 40 -7.08 -4.59 -1.25
N GLU A 41 -7.72 -5.69 -0.83
CA GLU A 41 -8.74 -6.36 -1.63
C GLU A 41 -9.94 -5.47 -1.92
N LYS A 42 -10.33 -4.63 -0.94
CA LYS A 42 -11.49 -3.75 -1.03
C LYS A 42 -11.22 -2.46 -1.81
N TYR A 43 -10.08 -1.82 -1.55
CA TYR A 43 -9.76 -0.49 -2.07
C TYR A 43 -8.74 -0.50 -3.21
N LYS A 44 -8.14 -1.65 -3.51
CA LYS A 44 -7.16 -1.88 -4.60
C LYS A 44 -5.84 -1.13 -4.44
N VAL A 45 -5.66 -0.40 -3.35
CA VAL A 45 -4.42 0.23 -2.92
C VAL A 45 -4.41 0.33 -1.40
N VAL A 46 -3.24 0.18 -0.78
CA VAL A 46 -3.01 0.36 0.65
C VAL A 46 -1.59 0.83 0.91
N THR A 47 -1.38 1.48 2.05
CA THR A 47 -0.06 1.91 2.50
C THR A 47 0.21 1.50 3.95
N PHE A 48 1.35 0.89 4.20
CA PHE A 48 1.85 0.64 5.54
C PHE A 48 2.97 1.65 5.82
N SER A 49 2.72 2.59 6.72
CA SER A 49 3.68 3.63 7.09
C SER A 49 4.35 3.29 8.42
N GLY A 50 5.66 3.54 8.49
CA GLY A 50 6.43 3.50 9.72
C GLY A 50 7.40 4.68 9.81
N TYR A 51 8.20 4.73 10.87
CA TYR A 51 9.12 5.84 11.14
C TYR A 51 10.21 5.97 10.07
N GLU A 52 10.64 4.85 9.49
CA GLU A 52 11.81 4.78 8.59
C GLU A 52 11.45 4.55 7.13
N GLY A 53 10.22 4.14 6.85
CA GLY A 53 9.83 3.82 5.49
C GLY A 53 8.35 3.53 5.34
N VAL A 54 7.98 3.28 4.09
CA VAL A 54 6.60 3.09 3.67
C VAL A 54 6.55 1.92 2.69
N VAL A 55 5.60 1.01 2.89
CA VAL A 55 5.23 0.01 1.88
C VAL A 55 3.91 0.44 1.24
N THR A 56 3.88 0.59 -0.07
CA THR A 56 2.64 0.80 -0.83
C THR A 56 2.36 -0.46 -1.63
N ALA A 57 1.16 -1.02 -1.51
CA ALA A 57 0.73 -2.19 -2.28
C ALA A 57 -0.56 -1.86 -3.05
N TRP A 58 -0.68 -2.38 -4.27
CA TRP A 58 -1.85 -2.14 -5.12
C TRP A 58 -2.16 -3.32 -6.04
N ILE A 59 -3.40 -3.34 -6.52
CA ILE A 59 -3.91 -4.30 -7.50
C ILE A 59 -4.21 -3.54 -8.79
N ASP A 60 -3.60 -3.99 -9.88
CA ASP A 60 -3.78 -3.37 -11.19
C ASP A 60 -5.09 -3.79 -11.88
N ASP A 61 -5.31 -3.28 -13.10
CA ASP A 61 -6.53 -3.57 -13.86
C ASP A 61 -6.61 -5.00 -14.39
N SER A 62 -5.50 -5.76 -14.33
CA SER A 62 -5.44 -7.18 -14.66
C SER A 62 -5.59 -8.09 -13.42
N ASN A 63 -5.93 -7.51 -12.26
CA ASN A 63 -5.97 -8.19 -10.96
C ASN A 63 -4.62 -8.78 -10.51
N MET A 64 -3.51 -8.18 -10.96
CA MET A 64 -2.18 -8.57 -10.56
C MET A 64 -1.69 -7.66 -9.43
N TYR A 65 -0.90 -8.24 -8.52
CA TYR A 65 -0.44 -7.55 -7.33
C TYR A 65 0.92 -6.88 -7.58
N HIS A 66 1.09 -5.74 -6.93
CA HIS A 66 2.29 -4.93 -6.96
C HIS A 66 2.56 -4.37 -5.57
N ALA A 67 3.83 -4.17 -5.24
CA ALA A 67 4.21 -3.46 -4.03
C ALA A 67 5.59 -2.82 -4.17
N GLU A 68 5.78 -1.71 -3.46
CA GLU A 68 7.07 -1.04 -3.34
C GLU A 68 7.35 -0.69 -1.89
N PHE A 69 8.63 -0.75 -1.52
CA PHE A 69 9.14 -0.24 -0.26
C PHE A 69 9.99 0.98 -0.54
N THR A 70 9.63 2.10 0.07
CA THR A 70 10.31 3.38 -0.07
C THR A 70 10.84 3.87 1.27
N ARG A 71 12.00 4.52 1.26
CA ARG A 71 12.57 5.25 2.39
C ARG A 71 13.07 6.61 1.90
N TYR A 72 12.78 7.68 2.63
CA TYR A 72 13.23 9.04 2.27
C TYR A 72 12.96 9.40 0.80
N GLN A 73 11.79 9.01 0.29
CA GLN A 73 11.36 9.21 -1.12
C GLN A 73 12.16 8.42 -2.17
N CYS A 74 12.99 7.46 -1.75
CA CYS A 74 13.71 6.56 -2.63
C CYS A 74 13.07 5.16 -2.60
N GLU A 75 12.78 4.58 -3.76
CA GLU A 75 12.44 3.17 -3.88
C GLU A 75 13.66 2.30 -3.54
N ILE A 76 13.48 1.38 -2.60
CA ILE A 76 14.51 0.44 -2.17
C ILE A 76 14.25 -0.96 -2.75
N SER A 77 12.98 -1.35 -2.86
CA SER A 77 12.59 -2.62 -3.45
C SER A 77 11.18 -2.55 -4.00
N ARG A 78 10.95 -3.28 -5.09
CA ARG A 78 9.66 -3.42 -5.75
C ARG A 78 9.42 -4.86 -6.18
N ILE A 79 8.16 -5.27 -6.16
CA ILE A 79 7.63 -6.44 -6.87
C ILE A 79 6.45 -5.99 -7.73
N SER A 80 6.31 -6.62 -8.89
CA SER A 80 5.28 -6.23 -9.85
C SER A 80 4.76 -7.44 -10.60
N ASN A 81 3.47 -7.40 -10.92
CA ASN A 81 2.78 -8.41 -11.70
C ASN A 81 2.90 -9.83 -11.10
N VAL A 82 2.68 -9.92 -9.78
CA VAL A 82 2.81 -11.17 -9.02
C VAL A 82 1.46 -11.67 -8.52
N ASP A 83 1.40 -12.93 -8.09
CA ASP A 83 0.23 -13.45 -7.38
C ASP A 83 0.19 -13.01 -5.90
N LYS A 84 -0.91 -13.34 -5.22
CA LYS A 84 -1.11 -12.97 -3.80
C LYS A 84 -0.08 -13.63 -2.88
N THR A 85 0.32 -14.86 -3.15
CA THR A 85 1.28 -15.61 -2.32
C THR A 85 2.66 -14.98 -2.39
N GLU A 86 3.06 -14.57 -3.59
CA GLU A 86 4.30 -13.84 -3.83
C GLU A 86 4.29 -12.47 -3.15
N LEU A 87 3.17 -11.73 -3.24
CA LEU A 87 2.99 -10.48 -2.50
C LEU A 87 3.14 -10.69 -0.98
N GLU A 88 2.43 -11.65 -0.40
CA GLU A 88 2.49 -11.93 1.05
C GLU A 88 3.90 -12.31 1.50
N THR A 89 4.61 -13.09 0.68
CA THR A 89 6.01 -13.46 0.94
C THR A 89 6.92 -12.24 0.95
N TRP A 90 6.73 -11.34 -0.01
CA TRP A 90 7.48 -10.09 -0.07
C TRP A 90 7.15 -9.17 1.12
N LEU A 91 5.87 -9.03 1.48
CA LEU A 91 5.42 -8.22 2.63
C LEU A 91 6.02 -8.72 3.95
N LYS A 92 6.08 -10.03 4.18
CA LYS A 92 6.74 -10.62 5.37
C LYS A 92 8.21 -10.21 5.49
N ARG A 93 8.90 -9.97 4.37
CA ARG A 93 10.30 -9.54 4.34
C ARG A 93 10.44 -8.03 4.57
N TRP A 94 9.53 -7.21 4.05
CA TRP A 94 9.71 -5.76 3.97
C TRP A 94 8.90 -4.96 5.00
N LEU A 95 7.73 -5.44 5.45
CA LEU A 95 6.93 -4.74 6.46
C LEU A 95 7.69 -4.50 7.77
N PRO A 96 8.47 -5.46 8.33
CA PRO A 96 9.25 -5.17 9.55
C PRO A 96 10.21 -3.98 9.39
N LYS A 97 10.68 -3.74 8.15
CA LYS A 97 11.68 -2.72 7.84
C LYS A 97 11.13 -1.30 7.83
N ILE A 98 9.81 -1.10 7.87
CA ILE A 98 9.21 0.24 7.97
C ILE A 98 9.53 0.92 9.32
N HIS A 99 9.95 0.15 10.33
CA HIS A 99 10.34 0.63 11.67
C HIS A 99 11.81 0.34 12.03
N GLU A 100 12.55 -0.39 11.20
CA GLU A 100 13.98 -0.68 11.45
C GLU A 100 14.84 0.55 11.15
N PHE A 101 15.33 1.20 12.21
CA PHE A 101 16.46 2.12 12.11
C PHE A 101 17.67 1.39 11.52
N ASN A 102 18.27 1.96 10.48
CA ASN A 102 19.54 1.49 9.93
C ASN A 102 20.70 1.71 10.91
#